data_AF-A0A938U6V5-F1
#
_entry.id   AF-A0A938U6V5-F1
#
_cell.length_a   1.000
_cell.length_b   1.000
_cell.length_c   1.000
_cell.angle_alpha   90.00
_cell.angle_beta   90.00
_cell.angle_gamma   90.00
#
_symmetry.space_group_name_H-M   'P 1'
#
loop_
_entity.id
_entity.type
_entity.pdbx_description
1 polymer ?
#
loop_
_entity_poly.entity_id
_entity_poly.type
_entity_poly.pdbx_seq_one_letter_code
_entity_poly.pdbx_strand_id
1 'polypeptide(L)'
;MSKETNDLICPGCGKSLDPVRHGEMVCDGEVWCDICRFYDRRLLLPRPFPEIAAWSRQICHAFGLEPVTLEEGAPLPPPSDPFAFLKEAKLLMAEAHHRDRTIVLYPPGLRLATLCHELAHLATGEDHTAAWAKMFAAMVAWVKNRLPEDASTQGMAPDLLGRGR
;
A
#
# COMPACT_ATOMS: atom_id res chain seq x y z
N MET A 1 -22.00 11.04 24.60
CA MET A 1 -20.86 11.07 23.65
C MET A 1 -21.12 9.96 22.65
N SER A 2 -21.58 10.31 21.45
CA SER A 2 -21.80 9.38 20.35
C SER A 2 -20.45 8.73 20.02
N LYS A 3 -20.38 7.40 20.07
CA LYS A 3 -19.29 6.67 19.41
C LYS A 3 -19.42 7.03 17.93
N GLU A 4 -18.52 7.84 17.39
CA GLU A 4 -18.32 7.87 15.94
C GLU A 4 -18.06 6.42 15.55
N THR A 5 -19.02 5.79 14.89
CA THR A 5 -18.81 4.48 14.32
C THR A 5 -17.79 4.69 13.21
N ASN A 6 -16.58 4.19 13.44
CA ASN A 6 -15.46 4.25 12.51
C ASN A 6 -15.68 3.22 11.38
N ASP A 7 -16.93 3.14 10.90
CA ASP A 7 -17.38 2.14 9.96
C ASP A 7 -16.79 2.46 8.59
N LEU A 8 -15.94 1.55 8.12
CA LEU A 8 -15.43 1.60 6.76
C LEU A 8 -16.43 0.89 5.86
N ILE A 9 -16.95 1.62 4.87
CA ILE A 9 -17.96 1.12 3.93
C ILE A 9 -17.36 1.12 2.53
N CYS A 10 -17.48 0.00 1.83
CA CYS A 10 -17.04 -0.09 0.44
C CYS A 10 -17.87 0.84 -0.46
N PRO A 11 -17.25 1.77 -1.21
CA PRO A 11 -17.97 2.63 -2.15
C PRO A 11 -18.66 1.85 -3.28
N GLY A 12 -18.08 0.72 -3.69
CA GLY A 12 -18.59 -0.10 -4.78
C GLY A 12 -19.82 -0.94 -4.44
N CYS A 13 -19.90 -1.47 -3.21
CA CYS A 13 -20.96 -2.43 -2.85
C CYS A 13 -21.67 -2.14 -1.50
N GLY A 14 -21.30 -1.08 -0.80
CA GLY A 14 -21.91 -0.67 0.47
C GLY A 14 -21.64 -1.61 1.66
N LYS A 15 -20.81 -2.64 1.49
CA LYS A 15 -20.50 -3.60 2.55
C LYS A 15 -19.63 -2.95 3.64
N SER A 16 -19.94 -3.25 4.91
CA SER A 16 -19.05 -2.94 6.03
C SER A 16 -17.76 -3.74 5.93
N LEU A 17 -16.66 -3.07 6.14
CA LEU A 17 -15.34 -3.62 5.97
C LEU A 17 -14.62 -3.76 7.32
N ASP A 18 -13.79 -4.79 7.45
CA ASP A 18 -13.07 -5.13 8.68
C ASP A 18 -11.69 -4.45 8.70
N PRO A 19 -11.45 -3.45 9.60
CA PRO A 19 -10.20 -2.68 9.74
C PRO A 19 -8.94 -3.50 9.51
N VAL A 20 -8.87 -4.68 10.12
CA VAL A 20 -7.70 -5.56 10.14
C VAL A 20 -7.38 -6.17 8.77
N ARG A 21 -8.38 -6.30 7.89
CA ARG A 21 -8.22 -6.89 6.55
C ARG A 21 -7.90 -5.86 5.47
N HIS A 22 -7.91 -4.56 5.79
CA HIS A 22 -7.74 -3.50 4.79
C HIS A 22 -6.32 -3.16 4.41
N GLY A 23 -5.32 -3.76 5.08
CA GLY A 23 -3.90 -3.69 4.69
C GLY A 23 -3.69 -3.75 3.17
N GLU A 24 -4.57 -4.50 2.52
CA GLU A 24 -4.55 -4.83 1.11
C GLU A 24 -5.61 -4.10 0.27
N MET A 25 -6.57 -3.34 0.82
CA MET A 25 -7.83 -3.01 0.12
C MET A 25 -8.08 -1.52 -0.19
N VAL A 26 -7.03 -0.75 -0.46
CA VAL A 26 -7.14 0.70 -0.58
C VAL A 26 -6.97 1.16 -2.03
N CYS A 27 -7.87 2.04 -2.50
CA CYS A 27 -7.72 2.71 -3.78
C CYS A 27 -8.42 4.07 -3.83
N ASP A 28 -7.81 5.00 -4.54
CA ASP A 28 -8.45 6.27 -4.95
C ASP A 28 -8.99 7.13 -3.80
N GLY A 29 -8.32 7.10 -2.63
CA GLY A 29 -8.70 7.94 -1.49
C GLY A 29 -9.80 7.33 -0.64
N GLU A 30 -10.29 6.16 -1.02
CA GLU A 30 -11.32 5.41 -0.32
C GLU A 30 -10.83 4.01 0.03
N VAL A 31 -11.57 3.36 0.94
CA VAL A 31 -11.29 2.01 1.38
C VAL A 31 -12.31 1.07 0.74
N TRP A 32 -11.84 0.10 -0.03
CA TRP A 32 -12.66 -0.78 -0.85
C TRP A 32 -12.69 -2.19 -0.26
N CYS A 33 -13.61 -3.05 -0.69
CA CYS A 33 -13.46 -4.49 -0.46
C CYS A 33 -12.51 -5.12 -1.49
N ASP A 34 -12.03 -6.32 -1.17
CA ASP A 34 -11.22 -7.18 -2.02
C ASP A 34 -11.83 -7.43 -3.41
N ILE A 35 -13.16 -7.45 -3.51
CA ILE A 35 -13.90 -7.65 -4.78
C ILE A 35 -13.96 -6.36 -5.62
N CYS A 36 -14.24 -5.21 -5.00
CA CYS A 36 -14.47 -3.95 -5.72
C CYS A 36 -13.20 -3.12 -5.91
N ARG A 37 -12.10 -3.42 -5.19
CA ARG A 37 -10.84 -2.68 -5.31
C ARG A 37 -10.25 -2.83 -6.71
N PHE A 38 -9.64 -1.76 -7.20
CA PHE A 38 -8.92 -1.78 -8.47
C PHE A 38 -7.61 -1.02 -8.35
N TYR A 39 -6.51 -1.73 -8.10
CA TYR A 39 -5.21 -1.08 -7.97
C TYR A 39 -4.73 -0.53 -9.32
N ASP A 40 -4.40 0.76 -9.32
CA ASP A 40 -3.63 1.34 -10.40
C ASP A 40 -2.28 0.62 -10.49
N ARG A 41 -2.07 -0.09 -11.61
CA ARG A 41 -0.87 -0.91 -11.82
C ARG A 41 0.42 -0.12 -11.61
N ARG A 42 0.42 1.19 -11.88
CA ARG A 42 1.60 2.06 -11.74
C ARG A 42 2.07 2.17 -10.29
N LEU A 43 1.20 1.94 -9.31
CA LEU A 43 1.54 1.89 -7.88
C LEU A 43 2.25 0.58 -7.49
N LEU A 44 2.02 -0.48 -8.26
CA LEU A 44 2.52 -1.83 -8.01
C LEU A 44 3.76 -2.17 -8.84
N LEU A 45 4.11 -1.35 -9.85
CA LEU A 45 5.33 -1.55 -10.63
C LEU A 45 6.58 -1.36 -9.74
N PRO A 46 7.57 -2.27 -9.84
CA PRO A 46 8.87 -2.08 -9.21
C PRO A 46 9.53 -0.79 -9.68
N ARG A 47 10.21 -0.10 -8.78
CA ARG A 47 10.94 1.15 -9.04
C ARG A 47 12.34 1.09 -8.42
N PRO A 48 13.31 1.82 -8.97
CA PRO A 48 14.63 1.96 -8.36
C PRO A 48 14.53 2.60 -6.96
N PHE A 49 15.37 2.16 -6.03
CA PHE A 49 15.41 2.71 -4.67
C PHE A 49 15.57 4.25 -4.62
N PRO A 50 16.44 4.89 -5.43
CA PRO A 50 16.55 6.36 -5.44
C PRO A 50 15.24 7.08 -5.78
N GLU A 51 14.43 6.46 -6.64
CA GLU A 51 13.11 6.98 -6.98
C GLU A 51 12.15 6.87 -5.80
N ILE A 52 12.12 5.71 -5.13
CA ILE A 52 11.30 5.50 -3.92
C ILE A 52 11.70 6.48 -2.81
N ALA A 53 12.99 6.73 -2.62
CA ALA A 53 13.49 7.73 -1.66
C ALA A 53 13.04 9.15 -2.00
N ALA A 54 13.00 9.51 -3.29
CA ALA A 54 12.47 10.79 -3.72
C ALA A 54 10.96 10.92 -3.47
N TRP A 55 10.19 9.85 -3.71
CA TRP A 55 8.77 9.81 -3.39
C TRP A 55 8.50 9.92 -1.89
N SER A 56 9.27 9.23 -1.06
CA SER A 56 9.13 9.29 0.40
C SER A 56 9.22 10.73 0.91
N ARG A 57 10.23 11.49 0.47
CA ARG A 57 10.37 12.91 0.84
C ARG A 57 9.18 13.75 0.39
N GLN A 58 8.70 13.54 -0.83
CA GLN A 58 7.56 14.28 -1.37
C GLN A 58 6.25 13.97 -0.64
N ILE A 59 5.99 12.70 -0.32
CA ILE A 59 4.82 12.27 0.44
C ILE A 59 4.90 12.84 1.86
N CYS A 60 6.03 12.66 2.55
CA CYS A 60 6.19 13.19 3.91
C CYS A 60 5.92 14.71 3.96
N HIS A 61 6.51 15.46 3.03
CA HIS A 61 6.27 16.90 2.91
C HIS A 61 4.79 17.22 2.65
N ALA A 62 4.13 16.52 1.72
CA ALA A 62 2.73 16.78 1.37
C ALA A 62 1.74 16.50 2.50
N PHE A 63 2.07 15.55 3.39
CA PHE A 63 1.22 15.16 4.52
C PHE A 63 1.68 15.77 5.85
N GLY A 64 2.66 16.68 5.84
CA GLY A 64 3.20 17.31 7.05
C GLY A 64 3.86 16.32 8.02
N LEU A 65 4.40 15.23 7.49
CA LEU A 65 5.09 14.20 8.26
C LEU A 65 6.59 14.54 8.38
N GLU A 66 7.16 14.22 9.53
CA GLU A 66 8.61 14.22 9.69
C GLU A 66 9.26 13.27 8.67
N PRO A 67 10.38 13.68 8.02
CA PRO A 67 11.11 12.82 7.10
C PRO A 67 11.43 11.47 7.72
N VAL A 68 11.31 10.41 6.93
CA VAL A 68 11.66 9.04 7.32
C VAL A 68 13.00 8.66 6.71
N THR A 69 13.76 7.86 7.43
CA THR A 69 14.96 7.22 6.88
C THR A 69 14.50 6.03 6.05
N LEU A 70 14.99 5.90 4.82
CA LEU A 70 14.81 4.70 4.02
C LEU A 70 16.11 3.91 3.94
N GLU A 71 16.01 2.60 4.11
CA GLU A 71 17.11 1.68 3.92
C GLU A 71 16.74 0.63 2.87
N GLU A 72 17.72 0.24 2.05
CA GLU A 72 17.55 -0.85 1.11
C GLU A 72 17.92 -2.16 1.80
N GLY A 73 16.93 -3.02 1.99
CA GLY A 73 17.12 -4.35 2.56
C GLY A 73 17.92 -5.24 1.60
N ALA A 74 18.74 -6.11 2.17
CA ALA A 74 19.48 -7.09 1.37
C ALA A 74 18.50 -7.96 0.54
N PRO A 75 18.86 -8.34 -0.70
CA PRO A 75 18.04 -9.24 -1.49
C PRO A 75 17.79 -10.53 -0.71
N LEU A 76 16.51 -10.83 -0.47
CA LEU A 76 16.14 -12.14 0.03
C LEU A 76 16.40 -13.18 -1.07
N PRO A 77 16.86 -14.40 -0.73
CA PRO A 77 17.07 -15.43 -1.73
C PRO A 77 15.78 -15.60 -2.56
N PRO A 78 15.91 -15.73 -3.89
CA PRO A 78 14.74 -15.90 -4.75
C PRO A 78 13.95 -17.10 -4.23
N PRO A 79 12.62 -17.00 -4.13
CA PRO A 79 11.84 -18.14 -3.70
C PRO A 79 12.15 -19.32 -4.62
N SER A 80 12.25 -20.52 -4.07
CA SER A 80 12.49 -21.76 -4.83
C SER A 80 11.42 -22.04 -5.88
N ASP A 81 10.27 -21.36 -5.78
CA ASP A 81 9.15 -21.40 -6.71
C ASP A 81 8.92 -19.98 -7.28
N PRO A 82 8.98 -19.77 -8.61
CA PRO A 82 8.74 -18.47 -9.24
C PRO A 82 7.30 -17.97 -9.05
N PHE A 83 6.36 -18.82 -8.63
CA PHE A 83 4.99 -18.46 -8.24
C PHE A 83 4.79 -18.43 -6.72
N ALA A 84 5.87 -18.49 -5.91
CA ALA A 84 5.75 -18.44 -4.45
C ALA A 84 5.09 -17.15 -3.95
N PHE A 85 5.15 -16.06 -4.73
CA PHE A 85 4.43 -14.82 -4.43
C PHE A 85 2.90 -14.96 -4.48
N LEU A 86 2.38 -16.05 -5.07
CA LEU A 86 0.95 -16.40 -5.11
C LEU A 86 0.56 -17.40 -4.02
N LYS A 87 1.53 -18.10 -3.41
CA LYS A 87 1.31 -18.94 -2.23
C LYS A 87 1.44 -18.05 -1.00
N GLU A 88 0.81 -18.43 0.11
CA GLU A 88 0.80 -17.70 1.40
C GLU A 88 2.20 -17.56 2.06
N ALA A 89 3.29 -17.63 1.29
CA ALA A 89 4.61 -17.24 1.72
C ALA A 89 4.70 -15.71 1.72
N LYS A 90 4.67 -15.14 2.93
CA LYS A 90 4.95 -13.75 3.27
C LYS A 90 6.31 -13.33 2.70
N LEU A 91 6.35 -12.90 1.45
CA LEU A 91 7.50 -12.15 0.93
C LEU A 91 7.57 -10.86 1.74
N LEU A 92 8.61 -10.73 2.55
CA LEU A 92 8.84 -9.50 3.29
C LEU A 92 9.13 -8.39 2.27
N MET A 93 8.21 -7.44 2.16
CA MET A 93 8.30 -6.32 1.22
C MET A 93 8.96 -5.13 1.89
N ALA A 94 8.59 -4.86 3.14
CA ALA A 94 9.13 -3.77 3.92
C ALA A 94 8.95 -4.03 5.42
N GLU A 95 9.67 -3.25 6.24
CA GLU A 95 9.51 -3.18 7.69
C GLU A 95 9.56 -1.72 8.13
N ALA A 96 8.59 -1.27 8.94
CA ALA A 96 8.60 0.04 9.58
C ALA A 96 9.08 -0.06 11.04
N HIS A 97 10.16 0.64 11.35
CA HIS A 97 10.69 0.79 12.71
C HIS A 97 10.22 2.12 13.30
N HIS A 98 9.13 2.08 14.08
CA HIS A 98 8.49 3.28 14.65
C HIS A 98 9.41 4.15 15.50
N ARG A 99 10.33 3.54 16.26
CA ARG A 99 11.21 4.25 17.21
C ARG A 99 12.13 5.23 16.49
N ASP A 100 12.72 4.79 15.39
CA ASP A 100 13.77 5.53 14.68
C ASP A 100 13.26 6.12 13.35
N ARG A 101 11.95 5.94 13.07
CA ARG A 101 11.27 6.36 11.82
C ARG A 101 11.98 5.87 10.57
N THR A 102 12.44 4.62 10.63
CA THR A 102 13.11 3.95 9.52
C THR A 102 12.14 3.02 8.82
N ILE A 103 12.17 3.00 7.49
CA ILE A 103 11.52 1.98 6.68
C ILE A 103 12.62 1.23 5.93
N VAL A 104 12.71 -0.08 6.15
CA VAL A 104 13.56 -0.98 5.36
C VAL A 104 12.71 -1.51 4.21
N LEU A 105 13.16 -1.33 2.98
CA LEU A 105 12.48 -1.82 1.78
C LEU A 105 13.30 -2.92 1.12
N TYR A 106 12.70 -4.10 0.97
CA TYR A 106 13.31 -5.21 0.23
C TYR A 106 12.99 -5.09 -1.26
N PRO A 107 13.77 -5.73 -2.17
CA PRO A 107 13.55 -5.58 -3.61
C PRO A 107 12.10 -5.84 -4.09
N PRO A 108 11.35 -6.82 -3.56
CA PRO A 108 9.94 -7.00 -3.92
C PRO A 108 9.05 -5.82 -3.52
N GLY A 109 9.42 -5.10 -2.46
CA GLY A 109 8.70 -3.97 -1.88
C GLY A 109 9.10 -2.59 -2.40
N LEU A 110 10.02 -2.49 -3.37
CA LEU A 110 10.36 -1.22 -4.03
C LEU A 110 9.22 -0.75 -4.95
N ARG A 111 8.06 -0.45 -4.36
CA ARG A 111 6.80 -0.07 -5.01
C ARG A 111 6.18 1.09 -4.24
N LEU A 112 5.43 1.95 -4.94
CA LEU A 112 4.80 3.11 -4.29
C LEU A 112 3.68 2.71 -3.34
N ALA A 113 2.93 1.66 -3.66
CA ALA A 113 1.91 1.13 -2.75
C ALA A 113 2.53 0.68 -1.42
N THR A 114 3.65 -0.03 -1.46
CA THR A 114 4.39 -0.47 -0.26
C THR A 114 4.91 0.72 0.53
N LEU A 115 5.51 1.72 -0.13
CA LEU A 115 5.94 2.93 0.56
C LEU A 115 4.78 3.64 1.28
N CYS A 116 3.63 3.79 0.62
CA CYS A 116 2.45 4.42 1.23
C CYS A 116 1.90 3.61 2.42
N HIS A 117 1.97 2.28 2.36
CA HIS A 117 1.56 1.39 3.45
C HIS A 117 2.39 1.63 4.71
N GLU A 118 3.72 1.62 4.57
CA GLU A 118 4.63 1.81 5.70
C GLU A 118 4.59 3.25 6.24
N LEU A 119 4.46 4.25 5.36
CA LEU A 119 4.27 5.63 5.77
C LEU A 119 2.96 5.83 6.54
N ALA A 120 1.90 5.10 6.20
CA ALA A 120 0.65 5.15 6.95
C ALA A 120 0.83 4.61 8.38
N HIS A 121 1.57 3.51 8.57
CA HIS A 121 1.93 3.02 9.91
C HIS A 121 2.70 4.08 10.71
N LEU A 122 3.71 4.73 10.11
CA LEU A 122 4.48 5.76 10.79
C LEU A 122 3.70 7.07 11.04
N ALA A 123 2.71 7.37 10.21
CA ALA A 123 1.88 8.57 10.34
C ALA A 123 0.82 8.45 11.43
N THR A 124 0.21 7.27 11.58
CA THR A 124 -0.83 7.04 12.60
C THR A 124 -0.26 6.48 13.89
N GLY A 125 0.88 5.78 13.84
CA GLY A 125 1.37 4.98 14.96
C GLY A 125 0.47 3.78 15.27
N GLU A 126 -0.42 3.42 14.35
CA GLU A 126 -1.40 2.36 14.49
C GLU A 126 -1.10 1.21 13.51
N ASP A 127 -1.53 0.01 13.88
CA ASP A 127 -1.60 -1.14 12.96
C ASP A 127 -2.77 -0.94 11.95
N HIS A 128 -3.23 -1.97 11.24
CA HIS A 128 -4.34 -1.90 10.28
C HIS A 128 -5.70 -1.53 10.92
N THR A 129 -5.83 -0.28 11.38
CA THR A 129 -7.04 0.35 11.92
C THR A 129 -7.75 1.19 10.86
N ALA A 130 -8.91 1.74 11.21
CA ALA A 130 -9.62 2.66 10.32
C ALA A 130 -8.85 3.98 10.06
N ALA A 131 -8.11 4.48 11.05
CA ALA A 131 -7.28 5.68 10.89
C ALA A 131 -6.11 5.41 9.93
N TRP A 132 -5.44 4.26 10.12
CA TRP A 132 -4.40 3.79 9.21
C TRP A 132 -4.93 3.64 7.78
N ALA A 133 -6.08 3.00 7.59
CA ALA A 133 -6.65 2.74 6.27
C ALA A 133 -6.99 4.04 5.52
N LYS A 134 -7.55 5.03 6.23
CA LYS A 134 -7.83 6.37 5.69
C LYS A 134 -6.55 7.10 5.31
N MET A 135 -5.51 7.03 6.13
CA MET A 135 -4.21 7.64 5.85
C MET A 135 -3.56 7.00 4.61
N PHE A 136 -3.54 5.67 4.55
CA PHE A 136 -3.03 4.93 3.40
C PHE A 136 -3.78 5.32 2.11
N ALA A 137 -5.12 5.42 2.17
CA ALA A 137 -5.95 5.82 1.04
C ALA A 137 -5.64 7.22 0.52
N ALA A 138 -5.49 8.17 1.44
CA ALA A 138 -5.13 9.54 1.09
C ALA A 138 -3.76 9.59 0.39
N MET A 139 -2.75 8.88 0.90
CA MET A 139 -1.41 8.82 0.29
C MET A 139 -1.45 8.20 -1.12
N VAL A 140 -2.16 7.08 -1.28
CA VAL A 140 -2.33 6.40 -2.58
C VAL A 140 -2.96 7.34 -3.61
N ALA A 141 -4.04 8.04 -3.26
CA ALA A 141 -4.68 9.00 -4.16
C ALA A 141 -3.74 10.14 -4.55
N TRP A 142 -3.01 10.68 -3.56
CA TRP A 142 -2.08 11.77 -3.77
C TRP A 142 -0.94 11.40 -4.73
N VAL A 143 -0.39 10.19 -4.58
CA VAL A 143 0.64 9.63 -5.47
C VAL A 143 0.08 9.39 -6.86
N LYS A 144 -1.09 8.71 -6.98
CA LYS A 144 -1.71 8.38 -8.26
C LYS A 144 -1.91 9.62 -9.14
N ASN A 145 -2.39 10.72 -8.55
CA ASN A 145 -2.64 11.99 -9.26
C ASN A 145 -1.36 12.69 -9.73
N ARG A 146 -0.18 12.19 -9.37
CA ARG A 146 1.14 12.72 -9.75
C ARG A 146 1.95 11.75 -10.59
N LEU A 147 1.42 10.55 -10.85
CA LEU A 147 2.04 9.62 -11.77
C LEU A 147 1.76 10.04 -13.21
N PRO A 148 2.74 9.94 -14.12
CA PRO A 148 2.51 10.14 -15.56
C PRO A 148 1.37 9.26 -16.05
N GLU A 149 0.55 9.75 -16.97
CA GLU A 149 -0.58 9.00 -17.53
C GLU A 149 -0.15 7.59 -17.96
N ASP A 150 -0.95 6.59 -17.58
CA ASP A 150 -0.75 5.24 -18.06
C ASP A 150 -1.27 5.18 -19.50
N ALA A 151 -0.37 4.96 -20.47
CA ALA A 151 -0.79 4.68 -21.84
C ALA A 151 -1.53 3.34 -21.97
N SER A 152 -1.50 2.49 -20.92
CA SER A 152 -2.22 1.23 -20.84
C SER A 152 -3.49 1.37 -19.97
N THR A 153 -4.65 1.11 -20.56
CA THR A 153 -5.96 1.18 -19.89
C THR A 153 -6.27 -0.03 -19.00
N GLN A 154 -5.31 -0.93 -18.78
CA GLN A 154 -5.49 -2.13 -17.97
C GLN A 154 -4.90 -1.91 -16.57
N GLY A 155 -5.69 -1.37 -15.64
CA GLY A 155 -5.41 -1.66 -14.23
C GLY A 155 -5.73 -3.12 -13.91
N MET A 156 -5.20 -3.62 -12.79
CA MET A 156 -5.34 -5.03 -12.43
C MET A 156 -6.52 -5.21 -11.47
N ALA A 157 -7.58 -5.84 -11.95
CA ALA A 157 -8.57 -6.47 -11.10
C ALA A 157 -7.99 -7.78 -10.54
N PRO A 158 -8.28 -8.17 -9.28
CA PRO A 158 -7.77 -9.43 -8.69
C PRO A 158 -8.22 -10.72 -9.40
N ASP A 159 -9.15 -10.67 -10.36
CA ASP A 159 -9.77 -11.86 -10.96
C ASP A 159 -8.95 -12.48 -12.12
N LEU A 160 -7.62 -12.50 -12.01
CA LEU A 160 -6.76 -13.30 -12.90
C LEU A 160 -6.60 -14.76 -12.43
N LEU A 161 -7.19 -15.15 -11.29
CA LEU A 161 -7.11 -16.50 -10.74
C LEU A 161 -8.46 -17.21 -10.56
N GLY A 162 -9.58 -16.59 -10.94
CA GLY A 162 -10.91 -17.06 -10.57
C GLY A 162 -11.80 -17.64 -11.67
N ARG A 163 -11.27 -18.25 -12.76
CA ARG A 163 -12.10 -19.07 -13.66
C ARG A 163 -11.39 -20.32 -14.18
N GLY A 164 -11.05 -21.22 -13.26
CA GLY A 164 -11.03 -22.66 -13.56
C GLY A 164 -12.38 -23.25 -13.15
N ARG A 165 -13.13 -23.77 -14.12
CA ARG A 165 -14.30 -24.64 -13.87
C ARG A 165 -13.86 -25.95 -13.24
#